data_AF-A0A3A0A815-F1
#
_entry.id   AF-A0A3A0A815-F1
#
_cell.length_a   1.000
_cell.length_b   1.000
_cell.length_c   1.000
_cell.angle_alpha   90.00
_cell.angle_beta   90.00
_cell.angle_gamma   90.00
#
_symmetry.space_group_name_H-M   'P 1'
#
loop_
_entity.id
_entity.type
_entity.pdbx_description
1 polymer ?
#
loop_
_entity_poly.entity_id
_entity_poly.type
_entity_poly.pdbx_seq_one_letter_code
_entity_poly.pdbx_strand_id
1 'polypeptide(L)'
;FKLYVLGTLAQQVAQGTHTWDEELAVRDDWKSLPSGVMQNEPAGTTHTLRYFAERMISISDNTATDHLLFHLGREQVEAMQAQMGHSAPHLNQPFLSTREMFVIKLVLSEDERARYVAADSSERRRILDEEISQLRVSEADATAWVTPRDIDTIEWFASAEDLCRAMATLHRMAGEPGLEPVHDILALNPGVQFDPQAWTYIGFKGGSEPGVLNLTWLLQRADGRWFVMTVGLNDPQTDIDANAVVALMQSAAGLLARE
;
A
#
# COMPACT_ATOMS: atom_id res chain seq x y z
N PHE A 1 -1.34 3.38 -0.07
CA PHE A 1 -1.53 2.93 -1.47
C PHE A 1 -1.98 1.47 -1.63
N LYS A 2 -1.37 0.48 -0.97
CA LYS A 2 -1.73 -0.96 -1.09
C LYS A 2 -3.22 -1.29 -0.82
N LEU A 3 -3.90 -0.47 -0.04
CA LEU A 3 -5.36 -0.55 0.16
C LEU A 3 -6.15 -0.40 -1.16
N TYR A 4 -5.69 0.48 -2.07
CA TYR A 4 -6.33 0.67 -3.38
C TYR A 4 -6.08 -0.52 -4.31
N VAL A 5 -4.91 -1.15 -4.23
CA VAL A 5 -4.60 -2.40 -4.96
C VAL A 5 -5.51 -3.53 -4.46
N LEU A 6 -5.68 -3.69 -3.14
CA LEU A 6 -6.61 -4.67 -2.56
C LEU A 6 -8.06 -4.41 -2.99
N GLY A 7 -8.50 -3.14 -2.96
CA GLY A 7 -9.83 -2.77 -3.43
C GLY A 7 -10.03 -3.11 -4.91
N THR A 8 -9.01 -2.90 -5.74
CA THR A 8 -9.05 -3.23 -7.17
C THR A 8 -9.20 -4.74 -7.38
N LEU A 9 -8.43 -5.55 -6.65
CA LEU A 9 -8.57 -7.01 -6.68
C LEU A 9 -9.97 -7.44 -6.26
N ALA A 10 -10.47 -6.94 -5.13
CA ALA A 10 -11.81 -7.26 -4.63
C ALA A 10 -12.90 -6.88 -5.64
N GLN A 11 -12.78 -5.71 -6.28
CA GLN A 11 -13.70 -5.29 -7.35
C GLN A 11 -13.67 -6.26 -8.54
N GLN A 12 -12.49 -6.61 -9.04
CA GLN A 12 -12.37 -7.48 -10.21
C GLN A 12 -12.82 -8.91 -9.91
N VAL A 13 -12.68 -9.38 -8.66
CA VAL A 13 -13.29 -10.64 -8.20
C VAL A 13 -14.82 -10.53 -8.18
N ALA A 14 -15.38 -9.44 -7.64
CA ALA A 14 -16.83 -9.23 -7.62
C ALA A 14 -17.45 -9.19 -9.02
N GLN A 15 -16.69 -8.70 -10.00
CA GLN A 15 -17.08 -8.63 -11.42
C GLN A 15 -16.87 -9.95 -12.16
N GLY A 16 -16.26 -10.96 -11.53
CA GLY A 16 -15.93 -12.24 -12.16
C GLY A 16 -14.80 -12.16 -13.18
N THR A 17 -14.02 -11.08 -13.20
CA THR A 17 -12.84 -10.92 -14.05
C THR A 17 -11.69 -11.79 -13.55
N HIS A 18 -11.52 -11.86 -12.23
CA HIS A 18 -10.52 -12.69 -11.55
C HIS A 18 -11.16 -13.52 -10.45
N THR A 19 -10.40 -14.47 -9.90
CA THR A 19 -10.81 -15.22 -8.70
C THR A 19 -9.71 -15.18 -7.64
N TRP A 20 -10.06 -15.35 -6.37
CA TRP A 20 -9.08 -15.39 -5.29
C TRP A 20 -8.04 -16.52 -5.46
N ASP A 21 -8.47 -17.65 -6.04
CA ASP A 21 -7.65 -18.85 -6.25
C ASP A 21 -6.93 -18.87 -7.61
N GLU A 22 -7.09 -17.83 -8.42
CA GLU A 22 -6.37 -17.68 -9.68
C GLU A 22 -4.86 -17.64 -9.43
N GLU A 23 -4.09 -18.41 -10.18
CA GLU A 23 -2.65 -18.48 -10.02
C GLU A 23 -1.94 -17.38 -10.83
N LEU A 24 -0.99 -16.72 -10.16
CA LEU A 24 -0.07 -15.77 -10.76
C LEU A 24 1.37 -16.26 -10.54
N ALA A 25 2.16 -16.29 -11.61
CA ALA A 25 3.58 -16.62 -11.54
C ALA A 25 4.41 -15.40 -11.12
N VAL A 26 5.36 -15.60 -10.23
CA VAL A 26 6.40 -14.61 -9.90
C VAL A 26 7.25 -14.35 -11.14
N ARG A 27 7.48 -13.08 -11.47
CA ARG A 27 8.29 -12.65 -12.61
C ARG A 27 9.45 -11.78 -12.14
N ASP A 28 10.63 -12.00 -12.72
CA ASP A 28 11.83 -11.23 -12.35
C ASP A 28 11.71 -9.74 -12.67
N ASP A 29 11.01 -9.38 -13.74
CA ASP A 29 10.81 -7.99 -14.15
C ASP A 29 9.87 -7.20 -13.23
N TRP A 30 9.08 -7.89 -12.40
CA TRP A 30 8.13 -7.30 -11.45
C TRP A 30 8.58 -7.39 -9.98
N LYS A 31 9.80 -7.88 -9.74
CA LYS A 31 10.38 -7.91 -8.38
C LYS A 31 10.79 -6.52 -7.92
N SER A 32 10.53 -6.26 -6.65
CA SER A 32 10.87 -5.01 -5.97
C SER A 32 11.76 -5.27 -4.75
N LEU A 33 12.17 -4.20 -4.06
CA LEU A 33 12.98 -4.29 -2.85
C LEU A 33 12.10 -4.53 -1.61
N PRO A 34 12.67 -4.98 -0.48
CA PRO A 34 11.96 -5.04 0.80
C PRO A 34 11.24 -3.71 1.17
N SER A 35 10.23 -3.70 2.03
CA SER A 35 9.68 -4.84 2.79
C SER A 35 9.03 -5.92 1.93
N GLY A 36 9.11 -7.17 2.38
CA GLY A 36 8.71 -8.31 1.58
C GLY A 36 9.73 -9.45 1.62
N VAL A 37 9.30 -10.61 1.16
CA VAL A 37 10.15 -11.78 0.93
C VAL A 37 9.97 -12.37 -0.47
N MET A 38 8.89 -12.03 -1.19
CA MET A 38 8.60 -12.63 -2.51
C MET A 38 9.65 -12.28 -3.57
N GLN A 39 10.46 -11.23 -3.38
CA GLN A 39 11.61 -10.94 -4.25
C GLN A 39 12.64 -12.08 -4.28
N ASN A 40 12.71 -12.88 -3.22
CA ASN A 40 13.64 -14.01 -3.10
C ASN A 40 13.13 -15.29 -3.79
N GLU A 41 11.86 -15.30 -4.21
CA GLU A 41 11.29 -16.48 -4.84
C GLU A 41 11.80 -16.63 -6.29
N PRO A 42 12.05 -17.86 -6.77
CA PRO A 42 12.40 -18.08 -8.16
C PRO A 42 11.30 -17.57 -9.11
N ALA A 43 11.70 -17.00 -10.25
CA ALA A 43 10.73 -16.71 -11.30
C ALA A 43 10.03 -18.00 -11.78
N GLY A 44 8.74 -17.90 -12.06
CA GLY A 44 7.88 -19.03 -12.42
C GLY A 44 7.24 -19.74 -11.22
N THR A 45 7.63 -19.45 -9.98
CA THR A 45 6.87 -19.90 -8.81
C THR A 45 5.46 -19.32 -8.85
N THR A 46 4.44 -20.18 -8.74
CA THR A 46 3.03 -19.77 -8.79
C THR A 46 2.41 -19.72 -7.40
N HIS A 47 1.60 -18.69 -7.16
CA HIS A 47 0.73 -18.59 -5.99
C HIS A 47 -0.62 -18.00 -6.37
N THR A 48 -1.61 -18.14 -5.51
CA THR A 48 -2.94 -17.56 -5.74
C THR A 48 -2.94 -16.04 -5.59
N LEU A 49 -3.85 -15.33 -6.26
CA LEU A 49 -4.03 -13.89 -6.06
C LEU A 49 -4.32 -13.54 -4.60
N ARG A 50 -5.04 -14.41 -3.89
CA ARG A 50 -5.21 -14.32 -2.43
C ARG A 50 -3.88 -14.29 -1.72
N TYR A 51 -2.98 -15.24 -2.00
CA TYR A 51 -1.65 -15.28 -1.36
C TYR A 51 -0.87 -13.98 -1.60
N PHE A 52 -0.83 -13.49 -2.86
CA PHE A 52 -0.21 -12.21 -3.17
C PHE A 52 -0.82 -11.05 -2.34
N ALA A 53 -2.14 -11.01 -2.20
CA ALA A 53 -2.82 -9.98 -1.41
C ALA A 53 -2.53 -10.09 0.10
N GLU A 54 -2.48 -11.31 0.62
CA GLU A 54 -2.09 -11.61 2.01
C GLU A 54 -0.67 -11.12 2.29
N ARG A 55 0.30 -11.40 1.40
CA ARG A 55 1.69 -10.91 1.54
C ARG A 55 1.77 -9.38 1.40
N MET A 56 1.09 -8.82 0.42
CA MET A 56 1.01 -7.38 0.17
C MET A 56 0.53 -6.60 1.42
N ILE A 57 -0.46 -7.13 2.13
CA ILE A 57 -1.06 -6.44 3.27
C ILE A 57 -0.32 -6.78 4.57
N SER A 58 -0.16 -8.06 4.90
CA SER A 58 0.32 -8.51 6.22
C SER A 58 1.76 -8.12 6.51
N ILE A 59 2.66 -8.29 5.56
CA ILE A 59 4.09 -7.96 5.72
C ILE A 59 4.53 -6.81 4.83
N SER A 60 3.56 -6.13 4.21
CA SER A 60 3.84 -5.05 3.26
C SER A 60 4.77 -5.51 2.12
N ASP A 61 4.57 -6.70 1.56
CA ASP A 61 5.45 -7.22 0.51
C ASP A 61 5.34 -6.39 -0.77
N ASN A 62 6.43 -5.72 -1.14
CA ASN A 62 6.52 -4.82 -2.30
C ASN A 62 6.51 -5.59 -3.61
N THR A 63 7.15 -6.77 -3.67
CA THR A 63 7.10 -7.62 -4.86
C THR A 63 5.67 -8.11 -5.09
N ALA A 64 4.99 -8.55 -4.03
CA ALA A 64 3.60 -8.97 -4.14
C ALA A 64 2.69 -7.82 -4.61
N THR A 65 2.97 -6.61 -4.12
CA THR A 65 2.23 -5.39 -4.49
C THR A 65 2.37 -5.08 -5.97
N ASP A 66 3.61 -5.07 -6.49
CA ASP A 66 3.89 -4.74 -7.88
C ASP A 66 3.29 -5.79 -8.82
N HIS A 67 3.35 -7.06 -8.44
CA HIS A 67 2.71 -8.14 -9.20
C HIS A 67 1.19 -7.94 -9.31
N LEU A 68 0.51 -7.60 -8.21
CA LEU A 68 -0.92 -7.30 -8.25
C LEU A 68 -1.21 -6.04 -9.04
N LEU A 69 -0.41 -4.97 -8.89
CA LEU A 69 -0.60 -3.73 -9.65
C LEU A 69 -0.56 -3.99 -11.15
N PHE A 70 0.45 -4.73 -11.62
CA PHE A 70 0.60 -5.01 -13.06
C PHE A 70 -0.43 -6.01 -13.57
N HIS A 71 -0.73 -7.06 -12.79
CA HIS A 71 -1.72 -8.06 -13.18
C HIS A 71 -3.14 -7.49 -13.28
N LEU A 72 -3.54 -6.65 -12.31
CA LEU A 72 -4.86 -6.02 -12.28
C LEU A 72 -4.99 -4.83 -13.25
N GLY A 73 -3.87 -4.33 -13.77
CA GLY A 73 -3.78 -3.14 -14.61
C GLY A 73 -3.63 -1.85 -13.80
N ARG A 74 -2.60 -1.05 -14.11
CA ARG A 74 -2.30 0.20 -13.41
C ARG A 74 -3.47 1.19 -13.47
N GLU A 75 -4.06 1.35 -14.66
CA GLU A 75 -5.18 2.26 -14.90
C GLU A 75 -6.42 1.85 -14.08
N GLN A 76 -6.60 0.56 -13.83
CA GLN A 76 -7.69 0.06 -12.99
C GLN A 76 -7.46 0.45 -11.53
N VAL A 77 -6.22 0.34 -11.03
CA VAL A 77 -5.86 0.80 -9.68
C VAL A 77 -6.00 2.31 -9.55
N GLU A 78 -5.61 3.06 -10.58
CA GLU A 78 -5.79 4.52 -10.64
C GLU A 78 -7.26 4.91 -10.54
N ALA A 79 -8.12 4.27 -11.33
CA ALA A 79 -9.57 4.49 -11.30
C ALA A 79 -10.18 4.10 -9.96
N MET A 80 -9.67 3.02 -9.33
CA MET A 80 -10.18 2.54 -8.06
C MET A 80 -9.99 3.55 -6.91
N GLN A 81 -8.98 4.42 -6.98
CA GLN A 81 -8.82 5.47 -5.98
C GLN A 81 -10.06 6.37 -5.89
N ALA A 82 -10.57 6.85 -7.02
CA ALA A 82 -11.78 7.68 -7.05
C ALA A 82 -13.00 6.91 -6.52
N GLN A 83 -13.14 5.63 -6.88
CA GLN A 83 -14.23 4.78 -6.45
C GLN A 83 -14.21 4.49 -4.93
N MET A 84 -13.01 4.42 -4.35
CA MET A 84 -12.80 4.30 -2.91
C MET A 84 -12.88 5.64 -2.17
N GLY A 85 -13.23 6.73 -2.87
CA GLY A 85 -13.49 8.04 -2.30
C GLY A 85 -12.25 8.92 -2.13
N HIS A 86 -11.16 8.64 -2.85
CA HIS A 86 -10.00 9.52 -2.85
C HIS A 86 -10.37 10.91 -3.38
N SER A 87 -10.01 11.96 -2.64
CA SER A 87 -10.34 13.36 -2.94
C SER A 87 -9.56 13.94 -4.13
N ALA A 88 -8.28 13.59 -4.24
CA ALA A 88 -7.39 14.02 -5.32
C ALA A 88 -6.65 12.85 -6.00
N PRO A 89 -7.34 11.91 -6.68
CA PRO A 89 -6.71 10.70 -7.24
C PRO A 89 -5.69 11.00 -8.35
N HIS A 90 -5.80 12.17 -9.01
CA HIS A 90 -4.88 12.64 -10.05
C HIS A 90 -3.45 12.88 -9.53
N LEU A 91 -3.26 13.06 -8.22
CA LEU A 91 -1.92 13.20 -7.62
C LEU A 91 -1.10 11.90 -7.73
N ASN A 92 -1.79 10.77 -7.82
CA ASN A 92 -1.20 9.43 -7.90
C ASN A 92 -1.34 8.87 -9.33
N GLN A 93 -1.24 9.73 -10.35
CA GLN A 93 -1.30 9.34 -11.77
C GLN A 93 -0.04 9.80 -12.52
N PRO A 94 0.79 8.89 -13.06
CA PRO A 94 0.62 7.43 -13.00
C PRO A 94 0.75 6.87 -11.57
N PHE A 95 -0.01 5.82 -11.26
CA PHE A 95 0.08 5.15 -9.94
C PHE A 95 1.36 4.32 -9.91
N LEU A 96 2.38 4.80 -9.19
CA LEU A 96 3.70 4.15 -9.15
C LEU A 96 3.65 2.71 -8.63
N SER A 97 4.47 1.85 -9.20
CA SER A 97 4.90 0.62 -8.54
C SER A 97 5.94 0.94 -7.46
N THR A 98 6.14 0.02 -6.52
CA THR A 98 7.17 0.21 -5.49
C THR A 98 8.56 0.23 -6.09
N ARG A 99 8.81 -0.65 -7.07
CA ARG A 99 10.08 -0.68 -7.81
C ARG A 99 10.35 0.64 -8.52
N GLU A 100 9.35 1.23 -9.15
CA GLU A 100 9.48 2.52 -9.84
C GLU A 100 9.83 3.64 -8.86
N MET A 101 9.13 3.71 -7.72
CA MET A 101 9.44 4.67 -6.66
C MET A 101 10.90 4.52 -6.18
N PHE A 102 11.36 3.29 -5.92
CA PHE A 102 12.74 3.04 -5.52
C PHE A 102 13.77 3.48 -6.57
N VAL A 103 13.56 3.16 -7.85
CA VAL A 103 14.48 3.60 -8.91
C VAL A 103 14.52 5.12 -8.98
N ILE A 104 13.35 5.77 -8.97
CA ILE A 104 13.27 7.22 -9.05
C ILE A 104 14.05 7.85 -7.89
N LYS A 105 13.85 7.40 -6.64
CA LYS A 105 14.49 8.03 -5.46
C LYS A 105 15.95 7.64 -5.23
N LEU A 106 16.36 6.45 -5.65
CA LEU A 106 17.65 5.88 -5.26
C LEU A 106 18.67 5.83 -6.41
N VAL A 107 18.21 5.85 -7.66
CA VAL A 107 19.09 5.71 -8.83
C VAL A 107 19.20 7.01 -9.62
N LEU A 108 18.08 7.73 -9.80
CA LEU A 108 18.10 8.98 -10.56
C LEU A 108 18.86 10.09 -9.84
N SER A 109 19.53 10.93 -10.62
CA SER A 109 20.05 12.23 -10.17
C SER A 109 18.92 13.21 -9.80
N GLU A 110 19.28 14.29 -9.11
CA GLU A 110 18.32 15.35 -8.74
C GLU A 110 17.66 15.97 -9.97
N ASP A 111 18.42 16.26 -11.03
CA ASP A 111 17.89 16.82 -12.28
C ASP A 111 16.91 15.86 -12.98
N GLU A 112 17.20 14.55 -12.95
CA GLU A 112 16.31 13.54 -13.52
C GLU A 112 15.01 13.38 -12.73
N ARG A 113 15.07 13.44 -11.38
CA ARG A 113 13.87 13.47 -10.53
C ARG A 113 13.05 14.74 -10.77
N ALA A 114 13.71 15.90 -10.84
CA ALA A 114 13.05 17.17 -11.13
C ALA A 114 12.34 17.14 -12.50
N ARG A 115 12.97 16.55 -13.53
CA ARG A 115 12.33 16.32 -14.84
C ARG A 115 11.09 15.43 -14.73
N TYR A 116 11.17 14.32 -13.98
CA TYR A 116 10.02 13.43 -13.78
C TYR A 116 8.86 14.15 -13.06
N VAL A 117 9.17 14.93 -12.01
CA VAL A 117 8.18 15.70 -11.25
C VAL A 117 7.54 16.80 -12.11
N ALA A 118 8.30 17.47 -12.96
CA ALA A 118 7.78 18.53 -13.83
C ALA A 118 6.97 18.01 -15.04
N ALA A 119 7.13 16.73 -15.40
CA ALA A 119 6.45 16.12 -16.53
C ALA A 119 4.94 15.96 -16.30
N ASP A 120 4.17 16.02 -17.39
CA ASP A 120 2.76 15.62 -17.38
C ASP A 120 2.59 14.10 -17.30
N SER A 121 1.35 13.63 -17.12
CA SER A 121 1.08 12.19 -16.94
C SER A 121 1.48 11.33 -18.15
N SER A 122 1.44 11.86 -19.38
CA SER A 122 1.83 11.11 -20.57
C SER A 122 3.34 10.93 -20.60
N GLU A 123 4.09 11.99 -20.35
CA GLU A 123 5.54 11.95 -20.31
C GLU A 123 6.06 11.15 -19.11
N ARG A 124 5.43 11.26 -17.93
CA ARG A 124 5.76 10.40 -16.78
C ARG A 124 5.62 8.92 -17.13
N ARG A 125 4.54 8.52 -17.80
CA ARG A 125 4.36 7.13 -18.26
C ARG A 125 5.46 6.70 -19.22
N ARG A 126 5.79 7.54 -20.20
CA ARG A 126 6.90 7.28 -21.13
C ARG A 126 8.21 7.08 -20.37
N ILE A 127 8.52 7.94 -19.39
CA ILE A 127 9.72 7.82 -18.55
C ILE A 127 9.71 6.49 -17.77
N LEU A 128 8.57 6.10 -17.17
CA LEU A 128 8.45 4.83 -16.46
C LEU A 128 8.72 3.63 -17.39
N ASP A 129 8.10 3.62 -18.57
CA ASP A 129 8.13 2.48 -19.48
C ASP A 129 9.46 2.36 -20.25
N GLU A 130 10.05 3.48 -20.68
CA GLU A 130 11.22 3.48 -21.57
C GLU A 130 12.54 3.65 -20.82
N GLU A 131 12.56 4.42 -19.72
CA GLU A 131 13.79 4.79 -19.03
C GLU A 131 13.94 4.01 -17.71
N ILE A 132 12.95 4.12 -16.81
CA ILE A 132 12.98 3.51 -15.47
C ILE A 132 13.00 1.98 -15.54
N SER A 133 12.29 1.38 -16.49
CA SER A 133 12.24 -0.07 -16.70
C SER A 133 13.63 -0.69 -16.97
N GLN A 134 14.54 0.09 -17.57
CA GLN A 134 15.90 -0.35 -17.91
C GLN A 134 16.88 -0.24 -16.74
N LEU A 135 16.58 0.63 -15.77
CA LEU A 135 17.44 0.83 -14.61
C LEU A 135 17.31 -0.31 -13.61
N ARG A 136 18.33 -0.47 -12.76
CA ARG A 136 18.36 -1.48 -11.70
C ARG A 136 18.59 -0.76 -10.38
N VAL A 137 17.93 -1.25 -9.33
CA VAL A 137 18.10 -0.79 -7.95
C VAL A 137 18.40 -2.01 -7.10
N SER A 138 19.30 -1.87 -6.13
CA SER A 138 19.76 -2.97 -5.28
C SER A 138 19.26 -2.82 -3.85
N GLU A 139 19.25 -3.92 -3.09
CA GLU A 139 18.95 -3.88 -1.65
C GLU A 139 19.97 -3.03 -0.87
N ALA A 140 21.21 -2.92 -1.36
CA ALA A 140 22.22 -2.06 -0.77
C ALA A 140 21.83 -0.57 -0.89
N ASP A 141 21.25 -0.16 -2.03
CA ASP A 141 20.76 1.21 -2.22
C ASP A 141 19.63 1.54 -1.24
N ALA A 142 18.68 0.61 -1.05
CA ALA A 142 17.60 0.78 -0.07
C ALA A 142 18.12 0.79 1.37
N THR A 143 19.11 -0.05 1.70
CA THR A 143 19.70 -0.09 3.05
C THR A 143 20.45 1.20 3.38
N ALA A 144 21.08 1.83 2.38
CA ALA A 144 21.77 3.11 2.53
C ALA A 144 20.83 4.33 2.60
N TRP A 145 19.54 4.15 2.28
CA TRP A 145 18.56 5.22 2.29
C TRP A 145 18.01 5.45 3.70
N VAL A 146 18.59 6.44 4.38
CA VAL A 146 18.28 6.77 5.79
C VAL A 146 17.81 8.21 5.99
N THR A 147 17.69 8.99 4.92
CA THR A 147 17.23 10.38 4.95
C THR A 147 16.04 10.58 4.02
N PRO A 148 15.08 11.48 4.36
CA PRO A 148 13.95 11.77 3.49
C PRO A 148 14.37 12.22 2.10
N ARG A 149 13.62 11.80 1.07
CA ARG A 149 13.85 12.18 -0.34
C ARG A 149 12.52 12.34 -1.05
N ASP A 150 12.28 13.55 -1.57
CA ASP A 150 11.14 13.85 -2.46
C ASP A 150 9.79 13.36 -1.92
N ILE A 151 9.60 13.39 -0.59
CA ILE A 151 8.45 12.79 0.10
C ILE A 151 7.12 13.49 -0.21
N ASP A 152 7.20 14.71 -0.74
CA ASP A 152 6.08 15.58 -1.11
C ASP A 152 5.79 15.59 -2.62
N THR A 153 6.63 14.93 -3.42
CA THR A 153 6.55 14.97 -4.90
C THR A 153 6.62 13.61 -5.57
N ILE A 154 7.25 12.62 -4.93
CA ILE A 154 7.36 11.23 -5.41
C ILE A 154 6.87 10.32 -4.27
N GLU A 155 5.56 10.08 -4.21
CA GLU A 155 4.94 9.17 -3.26
C GLU A 155 3.53 8.75 -3.74
N TRP A 156 2.78 8.03 -2.90
CA TRP A 156 1.34 7.84 -3.03
C TRP A 156 0.60 8.71 -2.00
N PHE A 157 0.12 9.87 -2.43
CA PHE A 157 -0.50 10.88 -1.59
C PHE A 157 -1.93 10.52 -1.21
N ALA A 158 -2.29 10.67 0.07
CA ALA A 158 -3.66 10.53 0.56
C ALA A 158 -3.84 11.34 1.86
N SER A 159 -5.02 11.93 2.08
CA SER A 159 -5.38 12.51 3.38
C SER A 159 -5.82 11.42 4.37
N ALA A 160 -5.86 11.75 5.67
CA ALA A 160 -6.45 10.89 6.69
C ALA A 160 -7.89 10.48 6.34
N GLU A 161 -8.69 11.40 5.81
CA GLU A 161 -10.06 11.09 5.40
C GLU A 161 -10.11 10.15 4.18
N ASP A 162 -9.19 10.27 3.24
CA ASP A 162 -9.10 9.35 2.10
C ASP A 162 -8.83 7.92 2.57
N LEU A 163 -7.92 7.77 3.56
CA LEU A 163 -7.62 6.47 4.16
C LEU A 163 -8.81 5.91 4.96
N CYS A 164 -9.56 6.78 5.66
CA CYS A 164 -10.82 6.40 6.29
C CYS A 164 -11.84 5.88 5.28
N ARG A 165 -12.04 6.60 4.16
CA ARG A 165 -12.96 6.18 3.08
C ARG A 165 -12.50 4.90 2.39
N ALA A 166 -11.18 4.72 2.21
CA ALA A 166 -10.61 3.51 1.66
C ALA A 166 -10.89 2.28 2.55
N MET A 167 -10.59 2.37 3.86
CA MET A 167 -10.90 1.29 4.81
C MET A 167 -12.40 1.02 4.91
N ALA A 168 -13.24 2.06 4.98
CA ALA A 168 -14.69 1.89 5.00
C ALA A 168 -15.22 1.23 3.73
N THR A 169 -14.60 1.49 2.57
CA THR A 169 -14.96 0.82 1.32
C THR A 169 -14.57 -0.65 1.32
N LEU A 170 -13.35 -0.98 1.78
CA LEU A 170 -12.92 -2.38 1.94
C LEU A 170 -13.83 -3.14 2.91
N HIS A 171 -14.23 -2.51 4.02
CA HIS A 171 -15.18 -3.07 4.96
C HIS A 171 -16.53 -3.41 4.30
N ARG A 172 -17.09 -2.48 3.51
CA ARG A 172 -18.33 -2.72 2.77
C ARG A 172 -18.17 -3.85 1.76
N MET A 173 -17.08 -3.86 1.00
CA MET A 173 -16.77 -4.92 0.05
C MET A 173 -16.73 -6.28 0.74
N ALA A 174 -16.08 -6.39 1.90
CA ALA A 174 -15.98 -7.64 2.65
C ALA A 174 -17.33 -8.19 3.15
N GLY A 175 -18.40 -7.38 3.13
CA GLY A 175 -19.77 -7.81 3.44
C GLY A 175 -20.53 -8.37 2.24
N GLU A 176 -19.98 -8.27 1.02
CA GLU A 176 -20.59 -8.81 -0.19
C GLU A 176 -20.19 -10.29 -0.39
N PRO A 177 -21.08 -11.13 -0.96
CA PRO A 177 -20.81 -12.55 -1.17
C PRO A 177 -19.54 -12.80 -1.98
N GLY A 178 -18.63 -13.62 -1.46
CA GLY A 178 -17.37 -13.98 -2.12
C GLY A 178 -16.23 -12.98 -1.92
N LEU A 179 -16.45 -11.87 -1.20
CA LEU A 179 -15.43 -10.88 -0.89
C LEU A 179 -15.00 -10.89 0.58
N GLU A 180 -15.48 -11.85 1.38
CA GLU A 180 -15.08 -12.09 2.76
C GLU A 180 -13.55 -12.12 2.96
N PRO A 181 -12.73 -12.66 2.01
CA PRO A 181 -11.27 -12.65 2.15
C PRO A 181 -10.65 -11.26 2.36
N VAL A 182 -11.32 -10.16 1.98
CA VAL A 182 -10.82 -8.80 2.24
C VAL A 182 -10.64 -8.55 3.74
N HIS A 183 -11.59 -9.00 4.58
CA HIS A 183 -11.45 -8.88 6.03
C HIS A 183 -10.35 -9.80 6.57
N ASP A 184 -10.26 -11.04 6.08
CA ASP A 184 -9.21 -11.99 6.48
C ASP A 184 -7.82 -11.39 6.22
N ILE A 185 -7.60 -10.90 5.00
CA ILE A 185 -6.33 -10.31 4.54
C ILE A 185 -5.91 -9.13 5.41
N LEU A 186 -6.84 -8.21 5.71
CA LEU A 186 -6.55 -7.05 6.55
C LEU A 186 -6.23 -7.43 8.00
N ALA A 187 -6.80 -8.52 8.51
CA ALA A 187 -6.64 -8.96 9.89
C ALA A 187 -5.37 -9.79 10.15
N LEU A 188 -4.65 -10.22 9.10
CA LEU A 188 -3.46 -11.07 9.23
C LEU A 188 -2.32 -10.43 10.04
N ASN A 189 -2.23 -9.10 10.03
CA ASN A 189 -1.29 -8.37 10.87
C ASN A 189 -2.03 -7.21 11.53
N PRO A 190 -2.21 -7.20 12.86
CA PRO A 190 -2.93 -6.13 13.54
C PRO A 190 -2.09 -4.84 13.72
N GLY A 191 -0.81 -4.88 13.33
CA GLY A 191 0.17 -3.80 13.54
C GLY A 191 0.65 -3.72 14.98
N VAL A 192 -0.29 -3.65 15.92
CA VAL A 192 -0.06 -3.73 17.36
C VAL A 192 -1.09 -4.62 18.04
N GLN A 193 -0.77 -5.05 19.25
CA GLN A 193 -1.72 -5.76 20.09
C GLN A 193 -2.73 -4.75 20.68
N PHE A 194 -4.01 -5.05 20.53
CA PHE A 194 -5.11 -4.38 21.22
C PHE A 194 -5.78 -5.33 22.21
N ASP A 195 -6.54 -4.79 23.16
CA ASP A 195 -7.32 -5.60 24.09
C ASP A 195 -8.43 -6.37 23.34
N PRO A 196 -8.39 -7.72 23.31
CA PRO A 196 -9.38 -8.52 22.60
C PRO A 196 -10.76 -8.51 23.27
N GLN A 197 -10.88 -8.05 24.53
CA GLN A 197 -12.19 -7.83 25.15
C GLN A 197 -12.86 -6.57 24.63
N ALA A 198 -12.07 -5.58 24.21
CA ALA A 198 -12.58 -4.34 23.63
C ALA A 198 -12.78 -4.47 22.12
N TRP A 199 -11.86 -5.11 21.39
CA TRP A 199 -11.83 -5.12 19.93
C TRP A 199 -12.00 -6.53 19.37
N THR A 200 -13.11 -6.78 18.67
CA THR A 200 -13.48 -8.08 18.10
C THR A 200 -12.93 -8.30 16.69
N TYR A 201 -12.57 -7.21 16.00
CA TYR A 201 -11.88 -7.26 14.72
C TYR A 201 -10.84 -6.15 14.65
N ILE A 202 -9.67 -6.48 14.10
CA ILE A 202 -8.56 -5.54 13.89
C ILE A 202 -7.99 -5.81 12.50
N GLY A 203 -8.29 -4.94 11.55
CA GLY A 203 -7.62 -4.86 10.26
C GLY A 203 -6.61 -3.73 10.25
N PHE A 204 -5.46 -3.90 9.60
CA PHE A 204 -4.41 -2.88 9.64
C PHE A 204 -3.60 -2.79 8.35
N LYS A 205 -3.12 -1.57 8.08
CA LYS A 205 -2.02 -1.33 7.15
C LYS A 205 -1.16 -0.17 7.62
N GLY A 206 0.15 -0.43 7.73
CA GLY A 206 1.18 0.60 7.87
C GLY A 206 1.86 0.95 6.54
N GLY A 207 2.54 2.08 6.48
CA GLY A 207 3.40 2.50 5.38
C GLY A 207 4.49 3.43 5.90
N SER A 208 5.69 3.31 5.33
CA SER A 208 6.83 4.12 5.77
C SER A 208 7.91 4.20 4.71
N GLU A 209 8.60 5.33 4.71
CA GLU A 209 9.92 5.59 4.14
C GLU A 209 10.61 6.60 5.07
N PRO A 210 11.93 6.88 4.95
CA PRO A 210 12.55 7.92 5.75
C PRO A 210 11.76 9.25 5.67
N GLY A 211 11.25 9.72 6.81
CA GLY A 211 10.45 10.95 6.90
C GLY A 211 8.96 10.79 6.58
N VAL A 212 8.47 9.57 6.36
CA VAL A 212 7.04 9.30 6.18
C VAL A 212 6.63 8.13 7.07
N LEU A 213 5.55 8.31 7.82
CA LEU A 213 4.92 7.24 8.56
C LEU A 213 3.40 7.36 8.45
N ASN A 214 2.76 6.27 8.05
CA ASN A 214 1.32 6.13 8.09
C ASN A 214 0.92 4.83 8.78
N LEU A 215 -0.05 4.90 9.69
CA LEU A 215 -0.64 3.74 10.34
C LEU A 215 -2.16 3.88 10.29
N THR A 216 -2.85 2.91 9.71
CA THR A 216 -4.30 2.92 9.54
C THR A 216 -4.92 1.60 9.96
N TRP A 217 -5.91 1.65 10.85
CA TRP A 217 -6.65 0.52 11.37
C TRP A 217 -8.13 0.59 11.04
N LEU A 218 -8.72 -0.55 10.69
CA LEU A 218 -10.15 -0.81 10.72
C LEU A 218 -10.45 -1.63 11.97
N LEU A 219 -11.29 -1.12 12.85
CA LEU A 219 -11.55 -1.71 14.16
C LEU A 219 -13.04 -1.99 14.33
N GLN A 220 -13.40 -3.17 14.83
CA GLN A 220 -14.73 -3.42 15.36
C GLN A 220 -14.63 -3.56 16.87
N ARG A 221 -15.39 -2.75 17.59
CA ARG A 221 -15.47 -2.86 19.04
C ARG A 221 -16.48 -3.93 19.44
N ALA A 222 -16.38 -4.45 20.67
CA ALA A 222 -17.25 -5.49 21.22
C ALA A 222 -18.76 -5.17 21.22
N ASP A 223 -19.15 -3.91 21.11
CA ASP A 223 -20.56 -3.50 20.92
C ASP A 223 -21.01 -3.53 19.45
N GLY A 224 -20.16 -4.00 18.54
CA GLY A 224 -20.42 -4.12 17.11
C GLY A 224 -20.17 -2.84 16.30
N ARG A 225 -19.86 -1.70 16.94
CA ARG A 225 -19.55 -0.44 16.24
C ARG A 225 -18.21 -0.56 15.51
N TRP A 226 -18.17 -0.03 14.28
CA TRP A 226 -16.97 0.02 13.44
C TRP A 226 -16.33 1.40 13.47
N PHE A 227 -15.01 1.41 13.47
CA PHE A 227 -14.18 2.61 13.50
C PHE A 227 -13.04 2.48 12.51
N VAL A 228 -12.61 3.61 11.95
CA VAL A 228 -11.31 3.72 11.31
C VAL A 228 -10.46 4.68 12.13
N MET A 229 -9.25 4.26 12.46
CA MET A 229 -8.27 5.05 13.18
C MET A 229 -7.03 5.17 12.32
N THR A 230 -6.57 6.40 12.05
CA THR A 230 -5.42 6.64 11.17
C THR A 230 -4.54 7.75 11.70
N VAL A 231 -3.24 7.64 11.47
CA VAL A 231 -2.26 8.70 11.69
C VAL A 231 -1.30 8.73 10.50
N GLY A 232 -1.01 9.94 10.03
CA GLY A 232 -0.01 10.20 8.99
C GLY A 232 0.91 11.33 9.45
N LEU A 233 2.21 11.11 9.38
CA LEU A 233 3.25 12.08 9.72
C LEU A 233 4.25 12.12 8.59
N ASN A 234 4.61 13.33 8.17
CA ASN A 234 5.61 13.59 7.13
C ASN A 234 6.60 14.63 7.67
N ASP A 235 7.90 14.36 7.54
CA ASP A 235 8.99 15.28 7.89
C ASP A 235 10.06 15.23 6.78
N PRO A 236 10.27 16.31 6.02
CA PRO A 236 11.21 16.33 4.90
C PRO A 236 12.68 16.42 5.35
N GLN A 237 12.95 16.55 6.65
CA GLN A 237 14.29 16.74 7.20
C GLN A 237 14.76 15.54 8.03
N THR A 238 13.86 14.93 8.80
CA THR A 238 14.21 13.85 9.74
C THR A 238 13.29 12.65 9.64
N ASP A 239 13.81 11.47 9.97
CA ASP A 239 12.99 10.27 10.04
C ASP A 239 12.09 10.26 11.28
N ILE A 240 10.98 9.52 11.23
CA ILE A 240 9.93 9.52 12.24
C ILE A 240 10.12 8.35 13.21
N ASP A 241 10.08 8.63 14.52
CA ASP A 241 10.08 7.58 15.55
C ASP A 241 8.77 6.79 15.55
N ALA A 242 8.76 5.68 14.81
CA ALA A 242 7.60 4.81 14.70
C ALA A 242 7.14 4.23 16.04
N ASN A 243 8.04 4.00 17.00
CA ASN A 243 7.67 3.45 18.31
C ASN A 243 6.88 4.47 19.13
N ALA A 244 7.30 5.73 19.11
CA ALA A 244 6.58 6.82 19.78
C ALA A 244 5.16 6.99 19.20
N VAL A 245 5.03 6.95 17.87
CA VAL A 245 3.74 7.07 17.18
C VAL A 245 2.84 5.87 17.48
N VAL A 246 3.40 4.67 17.48
CA VAL A 246 2.67 3.46 17.86
C VAL A 246 2.12 3.56 19.30
N ALA A 247 2.92 4.00 20.26
CA ALA A 247 2.48 4.17 21.65
C ALA A 247 1.35 5.20 21.78
N LEU A 248 1.41 6.29 21.00
CA LEU A 248 0.33 7.27 20.90
C LEU A 248 -0.96 6.62 20.37
N MET A 249 -0.88 5.83 19.30
CA MET A 249 -2.05 5.19 18.69
C MET A 249 -2.67 4.11 19.57
N GLN A 250 -1.86 3.37 20.35
CA GLN A 250 -2.40 2.46 21.37
C GLN A 250 -3.17 3.22 22.46
N SER A 251 -2.69 4.38 22.86
CA SER A 251 -3.39 5.25 23.82
C SER A 251 -4.71 5.79 23.26
N ALA A 252 -4.71 6.19 21.98
CA ALA A 252 -5.91 6.65 21.27
C ALA A 252 -6.97 5.53 21.15
N ALA A 253 -6.56 4.31 20.78
CA ALA A 253 -7.47 3.16 20.76
C ALA A 253 -8.01 2.83 22.16
N GLY A 254 -7.19 2.99 23.20
CA GLY A 254 -7.64 2.82 24.59
C GLY A 254 -8.72 3.83 25.01
N LEU A 255 -8.68 5.06 24.48
CA LEU A 255 -9.74 6.05 24.68
C LEU A 255 -11.01 5.65 23.91
N LEU A 256 -10.86 5.32 22.63
CA LEU A 256 -11.97 4.91 21.76
C LEU A 256 -12.68 3.65 22.26
N ALA A 257 -11.97 2.75 22.94
CA ALA A 257 -12.55 1.55 23.56
C ALA A 257 -13.55 1.87 24.69
N ARG A 258 -13.50 3.07 25.29
CA ARG A 258 -14.32 3.47 26.45
C ARG A 258 -15.49 4.40 26.13
N GLU A 259 -15.55 4.99 24.92
CA GLU A 259 -16.56 5.97 24.50
C GLU A 259 -17.81 5.36 23.81
#